data_AF-A0A172UW01-F1
#
_entry.id   AF-A0A172UW01-F1
#
_cell.length_a   1.000
_cell.length_b   1.000
_cell.length_c   1.000
_cell.angle_alpha   90.00
_cell.angle_beta   90.00
_cell.angle_gamma   90.00
#
_symmetry.space_group_name_H-M   'P 1'
#
loop_
_entity.id
_entity.type
_entity.pdbx_description
1 polymer ?
#
loop_
_entity_poly.entity_id
_entity_poly.type
_entity_poly.pdbx_seq_one_letter_code
_entity_poly.pdbx_strand_id
1 'polypeptide(L)'
;MNSSEREHQLLTLEPDLSGIMLAHRAMVADIGRLADLTTAIAQRRMPCTPKRARAFTRYLELMCESIHHHHTMEDDVLWPVIEAAAGDFVDLTELTADHAALDPRLDRLREHAAAFGRSGDPELARPLAAGLADLHRLLAAHIADEERDLFPVIRRHVTVAAWEAVETAARKTGRLSFDGPRVLAVATDAERAKIAAAVPGPLMLLLGYLARRHRRLERAVFG
;
A
#
# COMPACT_ATOMS: atom_id res chain seq x y z
N MET A 1 -26.88 28.05 -16.22
CA MET A 1 -25.97 27.03 -15.64
C MET A 1 -26.12 27.12 -14.13
N ASN A 2 -26.63 26.06 -13.52
CA ASN A 2 -27.03 26.03 -12.11
C ASN A 2 -25.81 25.69 -11.22
N SER A 3 -25.76 26.15 -9.97
CA SER A 3 -24.66 25.90 -9.02
C SER A 3 -24.32 24.42 -8.84
N SER A 4 -25.31 23.52 -8.91
CA SER A 4 -25.13 22.06 -8.87
C SER A 4 -24.45 21.51 -10.13
N GLU A 5 -24.67 22.11 -11.31
CA GLU A 5 -23.93 21.75 -12.53
C GLU A 5 -22.49 22.26 -12.47
N ARG A 6 -22.25 23.41 -11.84
CA ARG A 6 -20.89 23.93 -11.58
C ARG A 6 -20.14 23.08 -10.55
N GLU A 7 -20.77 22.66 -9.46
CA GLU A 7 -20.15 21.74 -8.47
C GLU A 7 -19.85 20.38 -9.10
N HIS A 8 -20.75 19.83 -9.93
CA HIS A 8 -20.51 18.56 -10.61
C HIS A 8 -19.44 18.67 -11.71
N GLN A 9 -19.25 19.85 -12.31
CA GLN A 9 -18.17 20.13 -13.26
C GLN A 9 -16.84 20.45 -12.57
N LEU A 10 -16.86 20.99 -11.35
CA LEU A 10 -15.69 21.17 -10.48
C LEU A 10 -15.14 19.84 -9.96
N LEU A 11 -16.02 18.87 -9.66
CA LEU A 11 -15.64 17.50 -9.30
C LEU A 11 -14.95 16.71 -10.44
N THR A 12 -14.92 17.24 -11.66
CA THR A 12 -14.28 16.63 -12.84
C THR A 12 -12.98 17.30 -13.30
N LEU A 13 -12.46 18.29 -12.54
CA LEU A 13 -11.28 19.07 -12.96
C LEU A 13 -9.96 18.66 -12.29
N GLU A 14 -10.02 17.87 -11.22
CA GLU A 14 -8.83 17.49 -10.45
C GLU A 14 -8.61 15.96 -10.46
N PRO A 15 -7.33 15.51 -10.45
CA PRO A 15 -6.96 14.12 -10.22
C PRO A 15 -7.66 13.46 -9.02
N ASP A 16 -8.24 12.27 -9.23
CA ASP A 16 -8.78 11.45 -8.15
C ASP A 16 -7.67 10.66 -7.43
N LEU A 17 -7.28 11.14 -6.26
CA LEU A 17 -6.20 10.52 -5.47
C LEU A 17 -6.69 9.35 -4.57
N SER A 18 -7.96 8.94 -4.69
CA SER A 18 -8.50 7.87 -3.83
C SER A 18 -7.74 6.55 -3.97
N GLY A 19 -7.23 6.24 -5.17
CA GLY A 19 -6.48 5.02 -5.44
C GLY A 19 -5.21 4.91 -4.60
N ILE A 20 -4.36 5.94 -4.69
CA ILE A 20 -3.08 6.00 -3.96
C ILE A 20 -3.30 6.09 -2.44
N MET A 21 -4.28 6.89 -1.97
CA MET A 21 -4.65 6.98 -0.55
C MET A 21 -5.05 5.61 0.05
N LEU A 22 -5.79 4.80 -0.71
CA LEU A 22 -6.18 3.47 -0.26
C LEU A 22 -5.00 2.48 -0.26
N ALA A 23 -4.07 2.63 -1.19
CA ALA A 23 -2.82 1.86 -1.20
C ALA A 23 -1.97 2.20 0.04
N HIS A 24 -1.78 3.48 0.34
CA HIS A 24 -1.10 3.99 1.55
C HIS A 24 -1.68 3.39 2.82
N ARG A 25 -3.00 3.52 2.98
CA ARG A 25 -3.72 2.99 4.14
C ARG A 25 -3.56 1.48 4.28
N ALA A 26 -3.58 0.74 3.16
CA ALA A 26 -3.37 -0.71 3.18
C ALA A 26 -1.94 -1.09 3.58
N MET A 27 -0.91 -0.38 3.09
CA MET A 27 0.48 -0.64 3.45
C MET A 27 0.72 -0.41 4.95
N VAL A 28 0.30 0.75 5.46
CA VAL A 28 0.44 1.08 6.90
C VAL A 28 -0.31 0.07 7.76
N ALA A 29 -1.58 -0.22 7.45
CA ALA A 29 -2.38 -1.17 8.23
C ALA A 29 -1.77 -2.57 8.27
N ASP A 30 -1.26 -3.07 7.14
CA ASP A 30 -0.71 -4.42 7.07
C ASP A 30 0.61 -4.55 7.83
N ILE A 31 1.51 -3.56 7.74
CA ILE A 31 2.76 -3.58 8.50
C ILE A 31 2.45 -3.54 10.00
N GLY A 32 1.52 -2.68 10.44
CA GLY A 32 1.10 -2.61 11.84
C GLY A 32 0.58 -3.96 12.36
N ARG A 33 -0.32 -4.61 11.61
CA ARG A 33 -0.86 -5.93 11.97
C ARG A 33 0.23 -7.01 12.06
N LEU A 34 1.21 -6.98 11.15
CA LEU A 34 2.32 -7.94 11.17
C LEU A 34 3.29 -7.65 12.33
N ALA A 35 3.53 -6.38 12.67
CA ALA A 35 4.32 -5.97 13.84
C ALA A 35 3.68 -6.46 15.14
N ASP A 36 2.37 -6.29 15.29
CA ASP A 36 1.62 -6.76 16.47
C ASP A 36 1.69 -8.29 16.60
N LEU A 37 1.49 -9.00 15.49
CA LEU A 37 1.54 -10.45 15.43
C LEU A 37 2.91 -10.98 15.85
N THR A 38 3.98 -10.46 15.24
CA THR A 38 5.35 -10.90 15.51
C THR A 38 5.80 -10.52 16.92
N THR A 39 5.36 -9.37 17.44
CA THR A 39 5.56 -8.99 18.84
C THR A 39 4.90 -9.98 19.80
N ALA A 40 3.65 -10.37 19.54
CA ALA A 40 2.95 -11.35 20.37
C ALA A 40 3.63 -12.73 20.34
N ILE A 41 4.15 -13.15 19.19
CA ILE A 41 4.90 -14.41 19.04
C ILE A 41 6.24 -14.33 19.78
N ALA A 42 7.01 -13.26 19.59
CA ALA A 42 8.31 -13.04 20.23
C ALA A 42 8.21 -12.99 21.76
N GLN A 43 7.11 -12.42 22.28
CA GLN A 43 6.81 -12.36 23.71
C GLN A 43 6.13 -13.64 24.24
N ARG A 44 5.98 -14.68 23.40
CA ARG A 44 5.35 -15.96 23.75
C ARG A 44 3.90 -15.82 24.24
N ARG A 45 3.23 -14.73 23.88
CA ARG A 45 1.81 -14.47 24.17
C ARG A 45 0.88 -15.20 23.20
N MET A 46 1.40 -15.63 22.05
CA MET A 46 0.67 -16.38 21.05
C MET A 46 1.56 -17.48 20.45
N PRO A 47 1.10 -18.74 20.40
CA PRO A 47 1.85 -19.80 19.74
C PRO A 47 1.87 -19.59 18.22
N CYS A 48 3.00 -19.91 17.59
CA CYS A 48 3.13 -19.91 16.14
C CYS A 48 3.41 -21.33 15.63
N THR A 49 2.50 -21.88 14.83
CA THR A 49 2.77 -23.14 14.14
C THR A 49 3.65 -22.90 12.92
N PRO A 50 4.44 -23.88 12.45
CA PRO A 50 5.17 -23.75 11.19
C PRO A 50 4.27 -23.40 10.00
N LYS A 51 2.99 -23.82 10.04
CA LYS A 51 2.00 -23.45 9.01
C LYS A 51 1.66 -21.95 9.05
N ARG A 52 1.43 -21.38 10.24
CA ARG A 52 1.20 -19.94 10.41
C ARG A 52 2.45 -19.16 10.02
N ALA A 53 3.63 -19.61 10.44
CA ALA A 53 4.90 -18.99 10.07
C ALA A 53 5.09 -18.90 8.55
N ARG A 54 4.84 -20.00 7.82
CA ARG A 54 4.88 -19.98 6.33
C ARG A 54 3.84 -19.04 5.71
N ALA A 55 2.63 -19.01 6.26
CA ALA A 55 1.60 -18.08 5.78
C ALA A 55 2.02 -16.62 6.01
N PHE A 56 2.60 -16.33 7.18
CA PHE A 56 3.15 -15.02 7.53
C PHE A 56 4.27 -14.64 6.56
N THR A 57 5.25 -15.53 6.33
CA THR A 57 6.34 -15.27 5.39
C THR A 57 5.81 -14.95 4.01
N ARG A 58 4.84 -15.74 3.52
CA ARG A 58 4.22 -15.48 2.22
C ARG A 58 3.50 -14.14 2.15
N TYR A 59 2.80 -13.76 3.22
CA TYR A 59 2.10 -12.48 3.29
C TYR A 59 3.09 -11.31 3.34
N LEU A 60 4.15 -11.41 4.14
CA LEU A 60 5.20 -10.41 4.25
C LEU A 60 5.93 -10.21 2.92
N GLU A 61 6.29 -11.29 2.21
CA GLU A 61 6.87 -11.21 0.87
C GLU A 61 5.99 -10.43 -0.10
N LEU A 62 4.69 -10.76 -0.14
CA LEU A 62 3.72 -10.07 -0.99
C LEU A 62 3.56 -8.59 -0.63
N MET A 63 3.59 -8.26 0.67
CA MET A 63 3.52 -6.89 1.15
C MET A 63 4.79 -6.10 0.80
N CYS A 64 5.97 -6.70 0.93
CA CYS A 64 7.22 -6.07 0.51
C CYS A 64 7.28 -5.88 -1.02
N GLU A 65 6.84 -6.88 -1.80
CA GLU A 65 6.69 -6.76 -3.27
C GLU A 65 5.75 -5.60 -3.65
N SER A 66 4.64 -5.43 -2.92
CA SER A 66 3.66 -4.36 -3.13
C SER A 66 4.24 -2.97 -2.84
N ILE A 67 5.00 -2.81 -1.75
CA ILE A 67 5.62 -1.53 -1.37
C ILE A 67 6.76 -1.18 -2.34
N HIS A 68 7.65 -2.14 -2.67
CA HIS A 68 8.69 -1.94 -3.68
C HIS A 68 8.10 -1.50 -5.02
N HIS A 69 7.01 -2.15 -5.46
CA HIS A 69 6.29 -1.77 -6.67
C HIS A 69 5.73 -0.34 -6.58
N HIS A 70 5.17 0.05 -5.43
CA HIS A 70 4.65 1.39 -5.21
C HIS A 70 5.74 2.46 -5.31
N HIS A 71 6.85 2.33 -4.57
CA HIS A 71 7.98 3.26 -4.67
C HIS A 71 8.55 3.31 -6.10
N THR A 72 8.67 2.17 -6.77
CA THR A 72 9.13 2.12 -8.18
C THR A 72 8.19 2.90 -9.09
N MET A 73 6.87 2.75 -8.94
CA MET A 73 5.90 3.50 -9.74
C MET A 73 5.95 5.00 -9.45
N GLU A 74 6.32 5.36 -8.24
CA GLU A 74 6.49 6.75 -7.84
C GLU A 74 7.73 7.34 -8.49
N ASP A 75 8.91 6.76 -8.23
CA ASP A 75 10.19 7.23 -8.74
C ASP A 75 10.25 7.23 -10.28
N ASP A 76 9.79 6.15 -10.93
CA ASP A 76 9.95 5.98 -12.39
C ASP A 76 8.82 6.62 -13.20
N VAL A 77 7.65 6.89 -12.61
CA VAL A 77 6.46 7.34 -13.35
C VAL A 77 5.82 8.58 -12.77
N LEU A 78 5.49 8.61 -11.48
CA LEU A 78 4.79 9.77 -10.90
C LEU A 78 5.72 10.98 -10.74
N TRP A 79 6.95 10.78 -10.26
CA TRP A 79 7.91 11.86 -10.01
C TRP A 79 8.21 12.64 -11.29
N PRO A 80 8.53 11.99 -12.44
CA PRO A 80 8.68 12.69 -13.71
C PRO A 80 7.44 13.49 -14.16
N VAL A 81 6.23 12.99 -13.87
CA VAL A 81 4.98 13.70 -14.18
C VAL A 81 4.83 14.95 -13.31
N ILE A 82 5.16 14.84 -12.02
CA ILE A 82 5.14 15.97 -11.09
C ILE A 82 6.19 17.00 -11.47
N GLU A 83 7.44 16.60 -11.75
CA GLU A 83 8.51 17.50 -12.18
C GLU A 83 8.14 18.26 -13.45
N ALA A 84 7.59 17.57 -14.45
CA ALA A 84 7.16 18.19 -15.70
C ALA A 84 6.00 19.19 -15.52
N ALA A 85 5.12 18.96 -14.53
CA ALA A 85 3.96 19.81 -14.28
C ALA A 85 4.23 20.95 -13.27
N ALA A 86 5.14 20.73 -12.33
CA ALA A 86 5.25 21.52 -11.11
C ALA A 86 6.66 21.53 -10.48
N GLY A 87 7.73 21.19 -11.21
CA GLY A 87 9.08 21.06 -10.65
C GLY A 87 9.61 22.30 -9.89
N ASP A 88 9.13 23.50 -10.20
CA ASP A 88 9.49 24.72 -9.45
C ASP A 88 8.80 24.84 -8.07
N PHE A 89 7.76 24.02 -7.81
CA PHE A 89 6.90 24.10 -6.63
C PHE A 89 7.13 22.96 -5.62
N VAL A 90 7.94 21.95 -5.96
CA VAL A 90 8.12 20.76 -5.14
C VAL A 90 9.54 20.23 -5.24
N ASP A 91 10.08 19.82 -4.11
CA ASP A 91 11.36 19.12 -4.01
C ASP A 91 11.10 17.66 -3.65
N LEU A 92 11.44 16.75 -4.55
CA LEU A 92 11.23 15.31 -4.39
C LEU A 92 12.42 14.62 -3.71
N THR A 93 13.51 15.35 -3.43
CA THR A 93 14.77 14.78 -2.94
C THR A 93 14.59 14.00 -1.64
N GLU A 94 13.88 14.56 -0.66
CA GLU A 94 13.67 13.91 0.63
C GLU A 94 12.78 12.66 0.51
N LEU A 95 11.71 12.71 -0.31
CA LEU A 95 10.82 11.56 -0.52
C LEU A 95 11.56 10.41 -1.24
N THR A 96 12.38 10.72 -2.25
CA THR A 96 13.23 9.71 -2.90
C THR A 96 14.32 9.18 -1.95
N ALA A 97 14.85 10.03 -1.05
CA ALA A 97 15.79 9.57 -0.03
C ALA A 97 15.12 8.62 0.98
N ASP A 98 13.86 8.86 1.32
CA ASP A 98 13.06 7.93 2.14
C ASP A 98 12.88 6.57 1.45
N HIS A 99 12.57 6.52 0.15
CA HIS A 99 12.52 5.26 -0.61
C HIS A 99 13.84 4.50 -0.50
N ALA A 100 14.96 5.19 -0.76
CA ALA A 100 16.30 4.60 -0.65
C ALA A 100 16.64 4.08 0.76
N ALA A 101 16.01 4.63 1.81
CA ALA A 101 16.14 4.15 3.18
C ALA A 101 15.17 3.00 3.52
N LEU A 102 13.96 3.02 2.98
CA LEU A 102 12.90 2.03 3.23
C LEU A 102 13.17 0.70 2.51
N ASP A 103 13.59 0.74 1.25
CA ASP A 103 13.74 -0.44 0.40
C ASP A 103 14.71 -1.49 0.97
N PRO A 104 15.92 -1.13 1.47
CA PRO A 104 16.80 -2.10 2.10
C PRO A 104 16.23 -2.71 3.39
N ARG A 105 15.29 -2.03 4.07
CA ARG A 105 14.63 -2.58 5.28
C ARG A 105 13.60 -3.63 4.89
N LEU A 106 12.87 -3.43 3.80
CA LEU A 106 11.96 -4.42 3.23
C LEU A 106 12.72 -5.70 2.89
N ASP A 107 13.90 -5.59 2.27
CA ASP A 107 14.70 -6.76 1.91
C ASP A 107 15.21 -7.53 3.12
N ARG A 108 15.70 -6.83 4.16
CA ARG A 108 16.08 -7.48 5.44
C ARG A 108 14.91 -8.19 6.11
N LEU A 109 13.72 -7.62 6.07
CA LEU A 109 12.52 -8.25 6.60
C LEU A 109 12.19 -9.55 5.85
N ARG A 110 12.38 -9.60 4.54
CA ARG A 110 12.19 -10.83 3.73
C ARG A 110 13.19 -11.91 4.14
N GLU A 111 14.45 -11.56 4.37
CA GLU A 111 15.47 -12.50 4.87
C GLU A 111 15.09 -13.08 6.24
N HIS A 112 14.71 -12.22 7.19
CA HIS A 112 14.26 -12.65 8.51
C HIS A 112 12.99 -13.51 8.43
N ALA A 113 12.05 -13.17 7.54
CA ALA A 113 10.82 -13.93 7.34
C ALA A 113 11.09 -15.32 6.75
N ALA A 114 12.08 -15.45 5.86
CA ALA A 114 12.50 -16.74 5.33
C ALA A 114 13.06 -17.66 6.43
N ALA A 115 13.80 -17.10 7.40
CA ALA A 115 14.27 -17.84 8.56
C ALA A 115 13.12 -18.26 9.48
N PHE A 116 12.28 -17.31 9.86
CA PHE A 116 11.12 -17.53 10.73
C PHE A 116 10.14 -18.56 10.14
N GLY A 117 9.88 -18.51 8.83
CA GLY A 117 8.94 -19.39 8.13
C GLY A 117 9.27 -20.89 8.22
N ARG A 118 10.52 -21.26 8.54
CA ARG A 118 10.94 -22.67 8.68
C ARG A 118 10.42 -23.32 9.97
N SER A 119 10.32 -22.56 11.06
CA SER A 119 10.02 -23.10 12.40
C SER A 119 8.88 -22.40 13.12
N GLY A 120 8.68 -21.11 12.91
CA GLY A 120 7.81 -20.28 13.74
C GLY A 120 8.39 -19.97 15.13
N ASP A 121 9.72 -20.09 15.28
CA ASP A 121 10.42 -19.89 16.55
C ASP A 121 10.22 -18.44 17.08
N PRO A 122 9.75 -18.26 18.33
CA PRO A 122 9.69 -16.96 18.99
C PRO A 122 10.97 -16.14 18.94
N GLU A 123 12.15 -16.77 19.01
CA GLU A 123 13.42 -16.03 18.94
C GLU A 123 13.68 -15.45 17.55
N LEU A 124 13.24 -16.14 16.49
CA LEU A 124 13.29 -15.63 15.12
C LEU A 124 12.22 -14.56 14.84
N ALA A 125 11.17 -14.47 15.67
CA ALA A 125 10.17 -13.42 15.57
C ALA A 125 10.65 -12.07 16.13
N ARG A 126 11.68 -12.04 17.01
CA ARG A 126 12.22 -10.81 17.59
C ARG A 126 12.75 -9.80 16.55
N PRO A 127 13.66 -10.18 15.62
CA PRO A 127 14.13 -9.24 14.60
C PRO A 127 13.01 -8.79 13.65
N LEU A 128 12.03 -9.66 13.37
CA LEU A 128 10.83 -9.28 12.61
C LEU A 128 9.99 -8.23 13.32
N ALA A 129 9.73 -8.43 14.62
CA ALA A 129 8.94 -7.49 15.43
C ALA A 129 9.59 -6.10 15.47
N ALA A 130 10.90 -6.05 15.73
CA ALA A 130 11.64 -4.79 15.74
C ALA A 130 11.68 -4.13 14.35
N GLY A 131 11.97 -4.90 13.30
CA GLY A 131 12.04 -4.38 11.93
C GLY A 131 10.70 -3.90 11.40
N LEU A 132 9.60 -4.61 11.68
CA LEU A 132 8.25 -4.21 11.26
C LEU A 132 7.77 -2.98 12.03
N ALA A 133 8.11 -2.85 13.31
CA ALA A 133 7.80 -1.65 14.09
C ALA A 133 8.56 -0.41 13.57
N ASP A 134 9.84 -0.56 13.23
CA ASP A 134 10.63 0.53 12.61
C ASP A 134 10.08 0.89 11.23
N LEU A 135 9.82 -0.12 10.38
CA LEU A 135 9.23 0.08 9.05
C LEU A 135 7.87 0.77 9.13
N HIS A 136 7.00 0.34 10.04
CA HIS A 136 5.67 0.95 10.22
C HIS A 136 5.79 2.44 10.54
N ARG A 137 6.69 2.80 11.46
CA ARG A 137 6.92 4.19 11.84
C ARG A 137 7.46 5.01 10.68
N LEU A 138 8.47 4.50 9.97
CA LEU A 138 9.11 5.21 8.86
C LEU A 138 8.17 5.36 7.67
N LEU A 139 7.51 4.28 7.24
CA LEU A 139 6.60 4.33 6.10
C LEU A 139 5.38 5.21 6.40
N ALA A 140 4.85 5.18 7.62
CA ALA A 140 3.74 6.07 7.99
C ALA A 140 4.15 7.56 8.01
N ALA A 141 5.40 7.87 8.40
CA ALA A 141 5.92 9.24 8.33
C ALA A 141 6.11 9.69 6.87
N HIS A 142 6.78 8.86 6.08
CA HIS A 142 6.98 9.07 4.65
C HIS A 142 5.67 9.32 3.90
N ILE A 143 4.67 8.44 4.05
CA ILE A 143 3.34 8.61 3.46
C ILE A 143 2.68 9.91 3.94
N ALA A 144 2.81 10.27 5.22
CA ALA A 144 2.22 11.51 5.73
C ALA A 144 2.89 12.76 5.11
N ASP A 145 4.20 12.70 4.86
CA ASP A 145 4.94 13.77 4.18
C ASP A 145 4.54 13.85 2.71
N GLU A 146 4.48 12.72 2.02
CA GLU A 146 4.06 12.64 0.62
C GLU A 146 2.62 13.15 0.41
N GLU A 147 1.66 12.69 1.20
CA GLU A 147 0.26 13.13 1.09
C GLU A 147 0.10 14.62 1.41
N ARG A 148 0.89 15.15 2.35
CA ARG A 148 0.87 16.57 2.71
C ARG A 148 1.46 17.44 1.60
N ASP A 149 2.59 17.03 1.06
CA ASP A 149 3.42 17.87 0.19
C ASP A 149 3.06 17.70 -1.29
N LEU A 150 2.78 16.47 -1.74
CA LEU A 150 2.51 16.19 -3.16
C LEU A 150 1.04 16.33 -3.53
N PHE A 151 0.09 15.92 -2.69
CA PHE A 151 -1.32 15.89 -3.12
C PHE A 151 -1.90 17.26 -3.50
N PRO A 152 -1.61 18.36 -2.80
CA PRO A 152 -2.02 19.69 -3.24
C PRO A 152 -1.39 20.08 -4.59
N VAL A 153 -0.13 19.69 -4.82
CA VAL A 153 0.58 19.94 -6.07
C VAL A 153 -0.05 19.16 -7.21
N ILE A 154 -0.31 17.86 -7.01
CA ILE A 154 -0.95 16.98 -7.99
C ILE A 154 -2.33 17.54 -8.38
N ARG A 155 -3.18 17.88 -7.40
CA ARG A 155 -4.51 18.43 -7.68
C ARG A 155 -4.48 19.73 -8.48
N ARG A 156 -3.51 20.59 -8.21
CA ARG A 156 -3.42 21.92 -8.82
C ARG A 156 -2.73 21.93 -10.18
N HIS A 157 -1.75 21.07 -10.40
CA HIS A 157 -0.84 21.16 -11.54
C HIS A 157 -0.88 19.96 -12.48
N VAL A 158 -1.22 18.77 -11.99
CA VAL A 158 -1.27 17.56 -12.81
C VAL A 158 -2.65 17.45 -13.46
N THR A 159 -2.68 17.29 -14.78
CA THR A 159 -3.94 17.09 -15.50
C THR A 159 -4.55 15.72 -15.17
N VAL A 160 -5.88 15.62 -15.22
CA VAL A 160 -6.59 14.34 -15.02
C VAL A 160 -6.06 13.25 -15.96
N ALA A 161 -5.83 13.57 -17.24
CA ALA A 161 -5.31 12.60 -18.21
C ALA A 161 -3.89 12.11 -17.88
N ALA A 162 -3.01 12.99 -17.39
CA ALA A 162 -1.68 12.59 -16.95
C ALA A 162 -1.75 11.69 -15.70
N TRP A 163 -2.63 12.03 -14.75
CA TRP A 163 -2.87 11.19 -13.57
C TRP A 163 -3.42 9.81 -13.94
N GLU A 164 -4.42 9.74 -14.83
CA GLU A 164 -4.98 8.47 -15.32
C GLU A 164 -3.91 7.59 -16.00
N ALA A 165 -2.93 8.20 -16.67
CA ALA A 165 -1.80 7.49 -17.24
C ALA A 165 -0.88 6.88 -16.16
N VAL A 166 -0.57 7.64 -15.09
CA VAL A 166 0.17 7.14 -13.92
C VAL A 166 -0.57 5.96 -13.30
N GLU A 167 -1.86 6.11 -13.00
CA GLU A 167 -2.62 5.03 -12.39
C GLU A 167 -2.71 3.79 -13.29
N THR A 168 -2.84 3.99 -14.61
CA THR A 168 -2.88 2.90 -15.58
C THR A 168 -1.56 2.16 -15.64
N ALA A 169 -0.43 2.87 -15.59
CA ALA A 169 0.88 2.27 -15.51
C ALA A 169 1.02 1.43 -14.22
N ALA A 170 0.63 1.98 -13.07
CA ALA A 170 0.69 1.29 -11.78
C ALA A 170 -0.19 0.03 -11.74
N ARG A 171 -1.41 0.11 -12.28
CA ARG A 171 -2.34 -1.04 -12.36
C ARG A 171 -1.86 -2.15 -13.28
N LYS A 172 -1.12 -1.81 -14.34
CA LYS A 172 -0.68 -2.78 -15.36
C LYS A 172 0.36 -3.77 -14.83
N THR A 173 1.24 -3.31 -13.94
CA THR A 173 2.35 -4.10 -13.38
C THR A 173 2.12 -4.52 -11.92
N GLY A 174 1.14 -3.91 -11.24
CA GLY A 174 0.76 -4.29 -9.88
C GLY A 174 0.09 -5.67 -9.77
N ARG A 175 -0.03 -6.18 -8.53
CA ARG A 175 -0.52 -7.53 -8.27
C ARG A 175 -1.96 -7.50 -7.76
N LEU A 176 -2.91 -7.36 -8.69
CA LEU A 176 -4.35 -7.27 -8.39
C LEU A 176 -4.87 -8.34 -7.40
N SER A 177 -4.35 -9.58 -7.46
CA SER A 177 -4.72 -10.67 -6.56
C SER A 177 -4.38 -10.45 -5.08
N PHE A 178 -3.48 -9.52 -4.79
CA PHE A 178 -3.02 -9.16 -3.45
C PHE A 178 -3.43 -7.74 -3.08
N ASP A 179 -3.20 -6.77 -3.97
CA ASP A 179 -3.47 -5.34 -3.70
C ASP A 179 -4.96 -5.02 -3.67
N GLY A 180 -5.74 -5.55 -4.63
CA GLY A 180 -7.17 -5.29 -4.72
C GLY A 180 -7.95 -5.67 -3.44
N PRO A 181 -7.79 -6.90 -2.91
CA PRO A 181 -8.38 -7.29 -1.63
C PRO A 181 -8.02 -6.38 -0.45
N ARG A 182 -6.75 -5.96 -0.34
CA ARG A 182 -6.26 -5.09 0.73
C ARG A 182 -6.88 -3.70 0.65
N VAL A 183 -6.93 -3.11 -0.55
CA VAL A 183 -7.60 -1.83 -0.82
C VAL A 183 -9.07 -1.88 -0.41
N LEU A 184 -9.79 -2.94 -0.77
CA LEU A 184 -11.20 -3.10 -0.37
C LEU A 184 -11.39 -3.28 1.14
N ALA A 185 -10.41 -3.87 1.83
CA ALA A 185 -10.46 -4.11 3.27
C ALA A 185 -10.29 -2.82 4.09
N VAL A 186 -9.48 -1.87 3.61
CA VAL A 186 -9.24 -0.59 4.29
C VAL A 186 -10.14 0.56 3.84
N ALA A 187 -10.89 0.36 2.75
CA ALA A 187 -11.88 1.32 2.28
C ALA A 187 -13.01 1.52 3.30
N THR A 188 -13.55 2.73 3.38
CA THR A 188 -14.83 3.05 4.03
C THR A 188 -16.01 2.57 3.17
N ASP A 189 -17.23 2.61 3.70
CA ASP A 189 -18.42 2.27 2.91
C ASP A 189 -18.63 3.23 1.73
N ALA A 190 -18.32 4.52 1.92
CA ALA A 190 -18.37 5.52 0.86
C ALA A 190 -17.33 5.25 -0.23
N GLU A 191 -16.08 4.97 0.14
CA GLU A 191 -15.01 4.61 -0.81
C GLU A 191 -15.33 3.30 -1.54
N ARG A 192 -15.90 2.28 -0.85
CA ARG A 192 -16.38 1.05 -1.49
C ARG A 192 -17.47 1.30 -2.53
N ALA A 193 -18.43 2.17 -2.21
CA ALA A 193 -19.48 2.55 -3.16
C ALA A 193 -18.89 3.27 -4.38
N LYS A 194 -17.93 4.17 -4.18
CA LYS A 194 -17.21 4.86 -5.26
C LYS A 194 -16.46 3.89 -6.16
N ILE A 195 -15.71 2.94 -5.57
CA ILE A 195 -15.03 1.87 -6.33
C ILE A 195 -16.04 1.05 -7.14
N ALA A 196 -17.14 0.63 -6.53
CA ALA A 196 -18.17 -0.16 -7.20
C ALA A 196 -18.85 0.58 -8.37
N ALA A 197 -18.96 1.91 -8.29
CA ALA A 197 -19.50 2.74 -9.37
C ALA A 197 -18.48 2.94 -10.51
N ALA A 198 -17.19 3.03 -10.21
CA ALA A 198 -16.13 3.29 -11.20
C ALA A 198 -15.63 2.02 -11.91
N VAL A 199 -15.71 0.86 -11.26
CA VAL A 199 -15.14 -0.40 -11.76
C VAL A 199 -16.19 -1.23 -12.50
N PRO A 200 -15.90 -1.75 -13.72
CA PRO A 200 -16.83 -2.60 -14.45
C PRO A 200 -17.28 -3.83 -13.64
N GLY A 201 -18.55 -4.19 -13.75
CA GLY A 201 -19.16 -5.31 -13.01
C GLY A 201 -18.38 -6.64 -13.04
N PRO A 202 -17.86 -7.10 -14.20
CA PRO A 202 -17.04 -8.31 -14.25
C PRO A 202 -15.75 -8.22 -13.42
N LEU A 203 -15.11 -7.05 -13.38
CA LEU A 203 -13.92 -6.81 -12.58
C LEU A 203 -14.27 -6.75 -11.09
N MET A 204 -15.42 -6.19 -10.72
CA MET A 204 -15.93 -6.25 -9.34
C MET A 204 -16.20 -7.67 -8.86
N LEU A 205 -16.75 -8.55 -9.71
CA LEU A 205 -16.91 -9.97 -9.38
C LEU A 205 -15.57 -10.68 -9.17
N LEU A 206 -14.58 -10.40 -10.02
CA LEU A 206 -13.21 -10.90 -9.86
C LEU A 206 -12.59 -10.42 -8.54
N LEU A 207 -12.70 -9.13 -8.22
CA LEU A 207 -12.23 -8.57 -6.95
C LEU A 207 -12.90 -9.23 -5.75
N GLY A 208 -14.21 -9.48 -5.81
CA GLY A 208 -14.93 -10.22 -4.76
C GLY A 208 -14.42 -11.66 -4.58
N TYR A 209 -14.10 -12.36 -5.67
CA TYR A 209 -13.45 -13.66 -5.62
C TYR A 209 -12.05 -13.60 -5.01
N LEU A 210 -11.21 -12.66 -5.46
CA LEU A 210 -9.87 -12.45 -4.95
C LEU A 210 -9.89 -12.09 -3.46
N ALA A 211 -10.84 -11.27 -3.02
CA ALA A 211 -11.02 -10.93 -1.60
C ALA A 211 -11.36 -12.16 -0.76
N ARG A 212 -12.22 -13.06 -1.25
CA ARG A 212 -12.49 -14.35 -0.57
C ARG A 212 -11.24 -15.21 -0.47
N ARG A 213 -10.40 -15.24 -1.51
CA ARG A 213 -9.14 -15.99 -1.52
C ARG A 213 -8.13 -15.36 -0.55
N HIS A 214 -7.99 -14.05 -0.56
CA HIS A 214 -7.11 -13.30 0.34
C HIS A 214 -7.49 -13.51 1.80
N ARG A 215 -8.78 -13.50 2.14
CA ARG A 215 -9.27 -13.83 3.50
C ARG A 215 -8.88 -15.23 3.99
N ARG A 216 -8.54 -16.17 3.09
CA ARG A 216 -7.99 -17.48 3.51
C ARG A 216 -6.53 -17.35 3.95
N LEU A 217 -5.75 -16.52 3.25
CA LEU A 217 -4.39 -16.20 3.64
C LEU A 217 -4.40 -15.41 4.96
N GLU A 218 -5.23 -14.37 5.08
CA GLU A 218 -5.33 -13.59 6.32
C GLU A 218 -5.68 -14.45 7.53
N ARG A 219 -6.67 -15.34 7.43
CA ARG A 219 -6.99 -16.28 8.52
C ARG A 219 -5.83 -17.22 8.86
N ALA A 220 -5.04 -17.64 7.87
CA ALA A 220 -3.87 -18.46 8.13
C ALA A 220 -2.75 -17.70 8.86
N VAL A 221 -2.69 -16.37 8.74
CA VAL A 221 -1.69 -15.49 9.37
C VAL A 221 -2.15 -14.99 10.73
N PHE A 222 -3.35 -14.40 10.78
CA PHE A 222 -3.85 -13.64 11.92
C PHE A 222 -4.79 -14.45 12.82
N GLY A 223 -5.51 -15.45 12.28
CA GLY A 223 -6.51 -16.25 13.01
C GLY A 223 -7.91 -16.00 12.47
#